data_AF-A0A2E1KPC2-F1
#
_entry.id   AF-A0A2E1KPC2-F1
#
_cell.length_a   1.000
_cell.length_b   1.000
_cell.length_c   1.000
_cell.angle_alpha   90.00
_cell.angle_beta   90.00
_cell.angle_gamma   90.00
#
_symmetry.space_group_name_H-M   'P 1'
#
loop_
_entity.id
_entity.type
_entity.pdbx_description
1 polymer ?
#
loop_
_entity_poly.entity_id
_entity_poly.type
_entity_poly.pdbx_seq_one_letter_code
_entity_poly.pdbx_strand_id
1 'polypeptide(L)' 'MNVTELREMSDEQLQLTLNETTESLFRLRLQAQTERLDAPTELLRHRRLIARIKTLQRERDIQRERETAESS' A
#
# COMPACT_ATOMS: atom_id res chain seq x y z
N MET A 1 4.79 -8.33 5.66
CA MET A 1 4.51 -6.96 6.10
C MET A 1 3.14 -6.91 6.75
N ASN A 2 3.14 -6.60 8.03
CA ASN A 2 1.95 -6.57 8.87
C ASN A 2 1.46 -5.13 9.06
N VAL A 3 0.22 -4.97 9.52
CA VAL A 3 -0.40 -3.65 9.66
C VAL A 3 0.28 -2.80 10.73
N THR A 4 0.86 -3.42 11.76
CA THR A 4 1.61 -2.73 12.82
C THR A 4 2.83 -2.00 12.26
N GLU A 5 3.64 -2.67 11.45
CA GLU A 5 4.82 -2.10 10.80
C GLU A 5 4.46 -0.90 9.91
N LEU A 6 3.33 -0.98 9.19
CA LEU A 6 2.84 0.11 8.35
C LEU A 6 2.44 1.35 9.18
N ARG A 7 1.90 1.17 10.38
CA ARG A 7 1.48 2.29 11.24
C ARG A 7 2.66 3.07 11.81
N GLU A 8 3.80 2.41 11.99
CA GLU A 8 5.05 3.02 12.48
C GLU A 8 5.78 3.83 11.40
N MET A 9 5.46 3.60 10.12
CA MET A 9 6.06 4.33 9.00
C MET A 9 5.57 5.78 8.91
N SER A 10 6.47 6.68 8.51
CA SER A 10 6.10 8.04 8.11
C SER A 10 5.25 8.06 6.83
N ASP A 11 4.59 9.20 6.55
CA ASP A 11 3.81 9.37 5.31
C ASP A 11 4.68 9.17 4.05
N GLU A 12 5.92 9.66 4.09
CA GLU A 12 6.88 9.51 2.99
C GLU A 12 7.32 8.05 2.80
N GLN A 13 7.58 7.34 3.90
CA GLN A 13 7.93 5.91 3.87
C GLN A 13 6.76 5.05 3.36
N LEU A 14 5.52 5.37 3.76
CA LEU A 14 4.33 4.73 3.24
C LEU A 14 4.18 4.97 1.74
N GLN A 15 4.44 6.20 1.28
CA GLN A 15 4.36 6.54 -0.14
C GLN A 15 5.43 5.82 -0.97
N LEU A 16 6.67 5.75 -0.47
CA LEU A 16 7.74 5.00 -1.11
C LEU A 16 7.38 3.51 -1.21
N THR A 17 6.96 2.91 -0.09
CA THR A 17 6.54 1.51 -0.03
C THR A 17 5.38 1.21 -0.98
N LEU A 18 4.42 2.14 -1.10
CA LEU A 18 3.30 2.03 -2.05
C LEU A 18 3.79 1.99 -3.50
N ASN A 19 4.73 2.87 -3.86
CA ASN A 19 5.28 2.95 -5.20
C ASN A 19 6.04 1.66 -5.56
N GLU A 20 6.94 1.20 -4.69
CA GLU A 20 7.72 -0.03 -4.87
C GLU A 20 6.82 -1.27 -4.98
N THR A 21 5.78 -1.35 -4.12
CA THR A 21 4.83 -2.46 -4.14
C THR A 21 4.01 -2.47 -5.43
N THR A 22 3.62 -1.29 -5.93
CA THR A 22 2.86 -1.13 -7.17
C THR A 22 3.71 -1.53 -8.39
N GLU A 23 4.96 -1.09 -8.43
CA GLU A 23 5.89 -1.44 -9.50
C GLU A 23 6.18 -2.95 -9.51
N SER A 24 6.36 -3.56 -8.34
CA SER A 24 6.54 -5.01 -8.21
C SER A 24 5.31 -5.79 -8.66
N LEU A 25 4.11 -5.32 -8.32
CA LEU A 25 2.87 -5.90 -8.82
C LEU A 25 2.77 -5.81 -10.35
N PHE A 26 3.20 -4.71 -10.96
CA PHE A 26 3.22 -4.55 -12.40
C PHE A 26 4.18 -5.55 -13.07
N ARG A 27 5.40 -5.68 -12.55
CA ARG A 27 6.38 -6.68 -13.03
C ARG A 27 5.83 -8.11 -12.93
N LEU A 28 5.23 -8.47 -11.80
CA LEU A 28 4.62 -9.80 -11.60
C LEU A 28 3.47 -10.06 -12.57
N ARG A 29 2.66 -9.05 -12.90
CA ARG A 29 1.60 -9.18 -13.91
C ARG A 29 2.16 -9.41 -15.30
N LEU A 30 3.26 -8.74 -15.65
CA LEU A 30 3.92 -8.94 -16.94
C LEU A 30 4.48 -10.37 -17.05
N GLN A 31 5.15 -10.85 -15.99
CA GLN A 31 5.65 -12.23 -15.90
C GLN A 31 4.52 -13.27 -15.96
N ALA A 32 3.36 -12.97 -15.35
CA ALA A 32 2.19 -13.85 -15.36
C ALA A 32 1.63 -14.13 -16.75
N GLN A 33 1.88 -13.23 -17.70
CA GLN A 33 1.40 -13.37 -19.06
C GLN A 33 2.32 -14.25 -19.91
N THR A 34 3.61 -14.32 -19.58
CA THR A 34 4.62 -15.05 -20.36
C THR A 34 4.82 -16.47 -19.86
N GLU A 35 4.62 -16.74 -18.59
CA GLU A 35 4.80 -18.06 -17.96
C GLU A 35 3.56 -18.39 -17.11
N ARG A 36 3.14 -19.67 -17.05
CA ARG A 36 2.09 -20.13 -16.11
C ARG A 36 2.58 -19.77 -14.71
N LEU A 37 2.03 -18.69 -14.17
CA LEU A 37 2.58 -18.02 -13.01
C LEU A 37 2.60 -18.92 -11.76
N ASP A 38 3.79 -19.19 -11.23
CA ASP A 38 3.99 -19.93 -9.97
C ASP A 38 3.65 -19.11 -8.70
N ALA A 39 3.28 -17.84 -8.85
CA ALA A 39 3.13 -16.90 -7.72
C ALA A 39 1.77 -16.17 -7.61
N PRO A 40 0.60 -16.86 -7.73
CA PRO A 40 -0.70 -16.23 -7.52
C PRO A 40 -0.85 -15.67 -6.09
N THR A 41 -0.20 -16.29 -5.10
CA THR A 41 -0.16 -15.83 -3.71
C THR A 41 0.55 -14.49 -3.55
N GLU A 42 1.64 -14.26 -4.29
CA GLU A 42 2.38 -13.00 -4.22
C GLU A 42 1.61 -11.84 -4.86
N LEU A 43 0.93 -12.07 -6.00
CA LEU A 43 0.02 -11.08 -6.57
C LEU A 43 -1.05 -10.64 -5.56
N LEU A 44 -1.65 -11.60 -4.84
CA LEU A 44 -2.64 -11.32 -3.81
C LEU A 44 -2.04 -10.55 -2.63
N ARG A 45 -0.82 -10.91 -2.21
CA ARG A 45 -0.08 -10.23 -1.14
C ARG A 45 0.21 -8.77 -1.49
N HIS A 46 0.72 -8.49 -2.69
CA HIS A 46 0.97 -7.12 -3.15
C HIS A 46 -0.32 -6.29 -3.23
N ARG A 47 -1.41 -6.86 -3.77
CA ARG A 47 -2.72 -6.17 -3.81
C ARG A 47 -3.22 -5.82 -2.42
N ARG A 48 -3.12 -6.75 -1.46
CA ARG A 48 -3.51 -6.52 -0.06
C ARG A 48 -2.64 -5.47 0.61
N LEU A 49 -1.33 -5.48 0.34
CA LEU A 49 -0.40 -4.50 0.89
C LEU A 49 -0.73 -3.08 0.40
N ILE A 50 -0.95 -2.91 -0.92
CA ILE A 50 -1.38 -1.63 -1.52
C ILE A 50 -2.67 -1.14 -0.86
N ALA A 51 -3.67 -2.00 -0.69
CA ALA A 51 -4.93 -1.63 -0.06
C ALA A 51 -4.73 -1.14 1.38
N ARG A 52 -3.93 -1.86 2.18
CA ARG A 52 -3.63 -1.49 3.57
C ARG A 52 -2.93 -0.13 3.67
N ILE A 53 -1.95 0.13 2.81
CA ILE A 53 -1.24 1.42 2.79
C ILE A 53 -2.20 2.56 2.47
N LYS A 54 -3.01 2.41 1.42
CA LYS A 54 -3.99 3.44 1.02
C LYS A 54 -5.04 3.71 2.09
N THR A 55 -5.51 2.67 2.78
CA THR A 55 -6.44 2.83 3.90
C THR A 55 -5.80 3.65 5.02
N LEU A 56 -4.56 3.33 5.40
CA LEU A 56 -3.86 4.07 6.46
C LEU A 56 -3.59 5.54 6.08
N GLN A 57 -3.19 5.80 4.84
CA GLN A 57 -3.05 7.17 4.32
C GLN A 57 -4.37 7.94 4.44
N ARG A 58 -5.49 7.33 4.03
CA ARG A 58 -6.80 7.98 4.14
C ARG A 58 -7.25 8.18 5.58
N GLU A 59 -6.97 7.25 6.48
CA GLU A 59 -7.24 7.40 7.92
C GLU A 59 -6.50 8.63 8.48
N ARG A 60 -5.22 8.81 8.13
CA ARG A 60 -4.42 9.97 8.53
C ARG A 60 -4.97 11.27 7.94
N ASP A 61 -5.40 11.27 6.68
CA ASP A 61 -5.99 12.44 6.05
C ASP A 61 -7.30 12.85 6.72
N ILE A 62 -8.19 11.89 7.01
CA ILE A 62 -9.45 12.16 7.73
C ILE A 62 -9.17 12.74 9.12
N GLN A 63 -8.14 12.24 9.82
CA GLN A 63 -7.76 12.75 11.13
C GLN A 63 -7.26 14.20 11.03
N ARG A 64 -6.41 14.52 10.05
CA ARG A 64 -5.96 15.90 9.79
C ARG A 64 -7.13 16.82 9.43
N GLU A 65 -8.05 16.37 8.57
CA GLU A 65 -9.26 17.13 8.21
C GLU A 65 -10.09 17.47 9.45
N ARG A 66 -10.28 16.51 10.37
CA ARG A 66 -10.99 16.73 11.64
C ARG A 66 -10.30 17.76 12.53
N GLU A 67 -8.99 17.62 12.71
CA GLU A 67 -8.20 18.56 13.52
C GLU A 67 -8.27 20.00 12.97
N THR A 68 -8.23 20.16 11.64
CA THR A 68 -8.38 21.48 11.01
C THR A 68 -9.78 22.08 11.19
N ALA A 69 -10.82 21.25 11.18
CA ALA A 69 -12.20 21.68 11.37
C ALA A 69 -12.54 22.03 12.83
N GLU A 70 -11.90 21.38 13.80
CA GLU A 70 -12.06 21.68 15.23
C GLU A 70 -11.28 22.93 15.67
N SER A 71 -10.23 23.30 14.92
CA SER A 71 -9.42 24.50 15.17
C SER A 71 -9.93 25.77 14.48
N SER A 72 -11.00 25.69 13.68
CA SER A 72 -11.61 26.81 12.93
C SER A 72 -12.95 27.23 13.53
#